data_AF-A0A7V7WHN1-F1
#
_entry.id   AF-A0A7V7WHN1-F1
#
_cell.length_a   1.000
_cell.length_b   1.000
_cell.length_c   1.000
_cell.angle_alpha   90.00
_cell.angle_beta   90.00
_cell.angle_gamma   90.00
#
_symmetry.space_group_name_H-M   'P 1'
#
loop_
_entity.id
_entity.type
_entity.pdbx_description
1 polymer ?
#
loop_
_entity_poly.entity_id
_entity_poly.type
_entity_poly.pdbx_seq_one_letter_code
_entity_poly.pdbx_strand_id
1 'polypeptide(L)'
;MPQVVERGYLYIAQPPLYKAKRGKQEKYLKDEGTLEEYLIELGVEDLKLKAKKKELVGQALSGLTRTLLKYDKILAGMRQKADPRLIDALIMATEFSPETLKNPKKMDAESDKLAAYLTRFYPELKDFGLDTEKDEEHSAQRLVYRTLYGGMTRQTVIDLTLLESPEIHELRAIQGELSELGEGPYEIQSGEKRNSFNNLREVKDFVLASGREGQYIQRYKGLGEMNPEQLWETTMNPETRTLLQVRVDDLVEADDIFTVLMGDQVEPRREFIENNALKVRNLDV
;
A
#
# COMPACT_ATOMS: atom_id res chain seq x y z
N MET A 1 39.61 4.59 -3.69
CA MET A 1 39.69 5.12 -5.07
C MET A 1 38.45 5.95 -5.38
N PRO A 2 38.25 7.09 -4.69
CA PRO A 2 37.06 7.93 -4.90
C PRO A 2 36.97 8.47 -6.33
N GLN A 3 38.11 8.61 -7.02
CA GLN A 3 38.19 9.11 -8.38
C GLN A 3 37.39 8.26 -9.40
N VAL A 4 37.15 6.98 -9.13
CA VAL A 4 36.35 6.11 -10.02
C VAL A 4 34.87 6.50 -9.97
N VAL A 5 34.37 6.88 -8.80
CA VAL A 5 32.99 7.30 -8.58
C VAL A 5 32.80 8.76 -9.01
N GLU A 6 33.73 9.65 -8.67
CA GLU A 6 33.72 11.05 -9.11
C GLU A 6 33.69 11.18 -10.64
N ARG A 7 34.39 10.29 -11.34
CA ARG A 7 34.41 10.23 -12.81
C ARG A 7 33.25 9.43 -13.41
N GLY A 8 32.35 8.90 -12.58
CA GLY A 8 31.13 8.23 -13.00
C GLY A 8 31.31 6.84 -13.62
N TYR A 9 32.41 6.13 -13.30
CA TYR A 9 32.70 4.80 -13.88
C TYR A 9 32.12 3.63 -13.08
N LEU A 10 31.61 3.87 -11.87
CA LEU A 10 31.04 2.82 -11.03
C LEU A 10 29.53 2.68 -11.28
N TYR A 11 29.10 1.46 -11.62
CA TYR A 11 27.71 1.10 -11.84
C TYR A 11 27.34 -0.18 -11.10
N ILE A 12 26.10 -0.26 -10.63
CA ILE A 12 25.51 -1.42 -9.96
C ILE A 12 24.46 -2.02 -10.89
N ALA A 13 24.55 -3.34 -11.12
CA ALA A 13 23.55 -4.04 -11.91
C ALA A 13 22.20 -4.10 -11.18
N GLN A 14 21.11 -4.10 -11.95
CA GLN A 14 19.75 -4.16 -11.43
C GLN A 14 19.03 -5.42 -11.97
N PRO A 15 19.33 -6.61 -11.40
CA PRO A 15 18.67 -7.85 -11.81
C PRO A 15 17.16 -7.80 -11.49
N PRO A 16 16.32 -8.58 -12.18
CA PRO A 16 14.90 -8.65 -11.91
C PRO A 16 14.61 -9.36 -10.58
N LEU A 17 13.63 -8.85 -9.83
CA LEU A 17 13.18 -9.47 -8.58
C LEU A 17 12.20 -10.63 -8.81
N TYR A 18 11.43 -10.59 -9.91
CA TYR A 18 10.44 -11.63 -10.21
C TYR A 18 10.53 -12.12 -11.66
N LYS A 19 10.11 -13.37 -11.85
CA LYS A 19 9.79 -13.96 -13.14
C LYS A 19 8.35 -14.43 -13.12
N ALA A 20 7.53 -13.90 -14.01
CA ALA A 20 6.16 -14.35 -14.22
C ALA A 20 6.06 -15.17 -15.51
N LYS A 21 5.36 -16.30 -15.46
CA LYS A 21 5.17 -17.21 -16.58
C LYS A 21 3.71 -17.59 -16.76
N ARG A 22 3.17 -17.36 -17.97
CA ARG A 22 1.84 -17.78 -18.42
C ARG A 22 1.98 -18.70 -19.64
N GLY A 23 1.82 -20.00 -19.43
CA GLY A 23 2.02 -20.99 -20.50
C GLY A 23 3.46 -20.92 -21.07
N LYS A 24 3.60 -20.46 -22.32
CA LYS A 24 4.89 -20.31 -23.01
C LYS A 24 5.50 -18.90 -22.89
N GLN A 25 4.74 -17.91 -22.45
CA GLN A 25 5.23 -16.55 -22.31
C GLN A 25 5.88 -16.39 -20.93
N GLU A 26 7.07 -15.78 -20.91
CA GLU A 26 7.83 -15.49 -19.71
C GLU A 26 8.15 -13.98 -19.69
N LYS A 27 8.03 -13.36 -18.53
CA LYS A 27 8.31 -11.94 -18.34
C LYS A 27 9.12 -11.73 -17.06
N TYR A 28 10.21 -10.98 -17.17
CA TYR A 28 11.03 -10.56 -16.04
C TYR A 28 10.55 -9.21 -15.54
N LEU A 29 10.43 -9.08 -14.23
CA LEU A 29 9.85 -7.93 -13.55
C LEU A 29 10.87 -7.44 -12.52
N LYS A 30 11.19 -6.14 -12.59
CA LYS A 30 12.31 -5.54 -11.85
C LYS A 30 12.04 -5.51 -10.35
N ASP A 31 10.82 -5.15 -9.97
CA ASP A 31 10.43 -4.88 -8.59
C ASP A 31 8.96 -5.25 -8.34
N GLU A 32 8.52 -5.09 -7.10
CA GLU A 32 7.16 -5.39 -6.68
C GLU A 32 6.11 -4.50 -7.38
N GLY A 33 6.44 -3.23 -7.65
CA GLY A 33 5.53 -2.31 -8.36
C GLY A 33 5.28 -2.74 -9.80
N THR A 34 6.32 -3.18 -10.52
CA THR A 34 6.19 -3.71 -11.88
C THR A 34 5.40 -5.02 -11.91
N LEU A 35 5.51 -5.85 -10.87
CA LEU A 35 4.69 -7.05 -10.72
C LEU A 35 3.22 -6.70 -10.48
N GLU A 36 2.93 -5.77 -9.57
CA GLU A 36 1.57 -5.29 -9.32
C GLU A 36 0.93 -4.79 -10.62
N GLU A 37 1.62 -3.91 -11.35
CA GLU A 37 1.12 -3.35 -12.61
C GLU A 37 0.86 -4.44 -13.66
N TYR A 38 1.77 -5.40 -13.79
CA TYR A 38 1.60 -6.53 -14.70
C TYR A 38 0.38 -7.39 -14.35
N LEU A 39 0.13 -7.63 -13.06
CA LEU A 39 -1.04 -8.38 -12.61
C LEU A 39 -2.35 -7.61 -12.83
N ILE A 40 -2.34 -6.28 -12.69
CA ILE A 40 -3.52 -5.45 -13.00
C ILE A 40 -3.87 -5.58 -14.48
N GLU A 41 -2.90 -5.37 -15.37
CA GLU A 41 -3.13 -5.41 -16.83
C GLU A 41 -3.66 -6.78 -17.28
N LEU A 42 -3.10 -7.87 -16.76
CA LEU A 42 -3.63 -9.22 -17.02
C LEU A 42 -5.02 -9.45 -16.43
N GLY A 43 -5.25 -8.93 -15.21
CA GLY A 43 -6.50 -9.11 -14.50
C GLY A 43 -7.67 -8.39 -15.17
N VAL A 44 -7.44 -7.26 -15.83
CA VAL A 44 -8.51 -6.45 -16.45
C VAL A 44 -8.83 -6.83 -17.90
N GLU A 45 -7.99 -7.65 -18.55
CA GLU A 45 -8.07 -7.95 -20.00
C GLU A 45 -9.46 -8.48 -20.40
N ASP A 46 -10.02 -9.41 -19.62
CA ASP A 46 -11.29 -10.07 -19.88
C ASP A 46 -12.43 -9.68 -18.92
N LEU A 47 -12.20 -8.66 -18.08
CA LEU A 47 -13.15 -8.25 -17.04
C LEU A 47 -13.94 -7.00 -17.42
N LYS A 48 -15.25 -7.05 -17.12
CA LYS A 48 -16.14 -5.89 -17.20
C LYS A 48 -16.78 -5.63 -15.85
N LEU A 49 -16.51 -4.45 -15.29
CA LEU A 49 -17.10 -4.01 -14.04
C LEU A 49 -18.32 -3.14 -14.34
N LYS A 50 -19.48 -3.56 -13.87
CA LYS A 50 -20.72 -2.81 -13.94
C LYS A 50 -21.03 -2.24 -12.55
N ALA A 51 -20.90 -0.93 -12.42
CA ALA A 51 -21.37 -0.17 -11.27
C ALA A 51 -22.75 0.44 -11.58
N LYS A 52 -23.42 0.98 -10.56
CA LYS A 52 -24.77 1.53 -10.68
C LYS A 52 -24.87 2.66 -11.72
N LYS A 53 -23.81 3.48 -11.83
CA LYS A 53 -23.77 4.66 -12.72
C LYS A 53 -22.86 4.51 -13.93
N LYS A 54 -21.86 3.63 -13.88
CA LYS A 54 -20.80 3.51 -14.91
C LYS A 54 -20.44 2.04 -15.16
N GLU A 55 -20.01 1.74 -16.37
CA GLU A 55 -19.35 0.48 -16.72
C GLU A 55 -17.88 0.77 -17.00
N LEU A 56 -16.98 -0.03 -16.42
CA LEU A 56 -15.53 0.10 -16.55
C LEU A 56 -14.94 -1.17 -17.15
N VAL A 57 -14.06 -1.00 -18.13
CA VAL A 57 -13.36 -2.07 -18.86
C VAL A 57 -11.93 -1.67 -19.15
N GLY A 58 -11.03 -2.65 -19.29
CA GLY A 58 -9.64 -2.44 -19.71
C GLY A 58 -8.94 -1.32 -18.93
N GLN A 59 -8.46 -0.29 -19.63
CA GLN A 59 -7.72 0.83 -19.04
C GLN A 59 -8.49 1.58 -17.95
N ALA A 60 -9.81 1.74 -18.07
CA ALA A 60 -10.61 2.40 -17.04
C ALA A 60 -10.69 1.56 -15.74
N LEU A 61 -10.80 0.23 -15.88
CA LEU A 61 -10.75 -0.69 -14.74
C LEU A 61 -9.35 -0.73 -14.12
N SER A 62 -8.29 -0.73 -14.95
CA SER A 62 -6.91 -0.66 -14.46
C SER A 62 -6.66 0.59 -13.62
N GLY A 63 -7.17 1.75 -14.07
CA GLY A 63 -7.08 3.02 -13.34
C GLY A 63 -7.78 2.97 -11.99
N LEU A 64 -8.99 2.38 -11.94
CA LEU A 64 -9.69 2.14 -10.69
C LEU A 64 -8.88 1.22 -9.75
N THR A 65 -8.35 0.11 -10.26
CA THR A 65 -7.56 -0.83 -9.45
C THR A 65 -6.29 -0.17 -8.91
N ARG A 66 -5.58 0.65 -9.71
CA ARG A 66 -4.43 1.44 -9.24
C ARG A 66 -4.81 2.43 -8.15
N THR A 67 -5.95 3.09 -8.30
CA THR A 67 -6.48 4.03 -7.30
C THR A 67 -6.79 3.33 -5.98
N LEU A 68 -7.39 2.15 -6.03
CA LEU A 68 -7.67 1.33 -4.84
C LEU A 68 -6.38 0.79 -4.20
N LEU A 69 -5.38 0.41 -4.99
CA LEU A 69 -4.06 0.03 -4.46
C LEU A 69 -3.33 1.21 -3.80
N LYS A 70 -3.44 2.41 -4.38
CA LYS A 70 -2.89 3.63 -3.79
C LYS A 70 -3.56 3.92 -2.44
N TYR A 71 -4.88 3.79 -2.36
CA TYR A 71 -5.64 3.90 -1.13
C TYR A 71 -5.12 2.93 -0.04
N ASP A 72 -4.96 1.65 -0.38
CA ASP A 72 -4.41 0.64 0.56
C ASP A 72 -2.96 0.95 0.99
N LYS A 73 -2.13 1.48 0.08
CA LYS A 73 -0.74 1.88 0.39
C LYS A 73 -0.69 3.03 1.39
N ILE A 74 -1.56 4.05 1.23
CA ILE A 74 -1.64 5.17 2.18
C ILE A 74 -2.12 4.66 3.55
N LEU A 75 -3.18 3.85 3.59
CA LEU A 75 -3.66 3.22 4.82
C LEU A 75 -2.57 2.36 5.50
N ALA A 76 -1.79 1.62 4.71
CA ALA A 76 -0.68 0.82 5.23
C ALA A 76 0.45 1.70 5.79
N GLY A 77 0.72 2.88 5.20
CA GLY A 77 1.68 3.85 5.73
C GLY A 77 1.26 4.44 7.08
N MET A 78 -0.05 4.61 7.30
CA MET A 78 -0.59 5.12 8.56
C MET A 78 -0.57 4.08 9.71
N ARG A 79 -0.14 2.83 9.44
CA ARG A 79 -0.06 1.72 10.41
C ARG A 79 0.88 1.95 11.61
N GLN A 80 1.63 3.03 11.68
CA GLN A 80 2.32 3.39 12.92
C GLN A 80 1.49 4.37 13.76
N LYS A 81 0.83 5.33 13.12
CA LYS A 81 0.10 6.42 13.78
C LYS A 81 -1.33 6.04 14.19
N ALA A 82 -2.04 5.27 13.37
CA ALA A 82 -3.45 4.91 13.58
C ALA A 82 -3.79 3.50 13.09
N ASP A 83 -4.86 2.90 13.61
CA ASP A 83 -5.41 1.63 13.09
C ASP A 83 -5.99 1.88 11.68
N PRO A 84 -5.48 1.23 10.62
CA PRO A 84 -5.94 1.45 9.26
C PRO A 84 -7.43 1.18 9.05
N ARG A 85 -8.03 0.29 9.85
CA ARG A 85 -9.46 -0.05 9.74
C ARG A 85 -10.34 1.10 10.20
N LEU A 86 -9.90 1.82 11.24
CA LEU A 86 -10.56 3.03 11.71
C LEU A 86 -10.43 4.16 10.70
N ILE A 87 -9.24 4.34 10.12
CA ILE A 87 -9.05 5.34 9.06
C ILE A 87 -9.89 4.98 7.83
N ASP A 88 -9.98 3.71 7.45
CA ASP A 88 -10.86 3.28 6.36
C ASP A 88 -12.34 3.62 6.63
N ALA A 89 -12.82 3.32 7.84
CA ALA A 89 -14.19 3.66 8.24
C ALA A 89 -14.42 5.19 8.28
N LEU A 90 -13.45 5.95 8.78
CA LEU A 90 -13.47 7.41 8.78
C LEU A 90 -13.63 7.95 7.35
N ILE A 91 -12.88 7.42 6.40
CA ILE A 91 -12.92 7.92 5.02
C ILE A 91 -14.17 7.46 4.28
N MET A 92 -14.54 6.18 4.38
CA MET A 92 -15.61 5.59 3.57
C MET A 92 -17.02 5.84 4.11
N ALA A 93 -17.19 6.02 5.43
CA ALA A 93 -18.51 6.04 6.07
C ALA A 93 -18.94 7.41 6.62
N THR A 94 -18.00 8.33 6.78
CA THR A 94 -18.22 9.58 7.51
C THR A 94 -17.80 10.79 6.68
N GLU A 95 -18.33 11.96 7.04
CA GLU A 95 -17.89 13.26 6.51
C GLU A 95 -17.20 14.09 7.61
N PHE A 96 -16.44 13.41 8.49
CA PHE A 96 -15.70 14.07 9.56
C PHE A 96 -14.85 15.22 9.01
N SER A 97 -15.11 16.40 9.55
CA SER A 97 -14.44 17.65 9.24
C SER A 97 -14.00 18.33 10.55
N PRO A 98 -13.07 19.28 10.50
CA PRO A 98 -12.71 20.11 11.66
C PRO A 98 -13.91 20.75 12.37
N GLU A 99 -14.98 21.06 11.65
CA GLU A 99 -16.21 21.63 12.22
C GLU A 99 -17.00 20.60 13.03
N THR A 100 -16.95 19.33 12.63
CA THR A 100 -17.62 18.22 13.34
C THR A 100 -17.05 18.06 14.75
N LEU A 101 -15.73 18.25 14.93
CA LEU A 101 -15.05 18.17 16.23
C LEU A 101 -15.48 19.27 17.23
N LYS A 102 -16.12 20.35 16.75
CA LYS A 102 -16.63 21.44 17.59
C LYS A 102 -18.10 21.24 17.98
N ASN A 103 -18.80 20.27 17.39
CA ASN A 103 -20.23 20.04 17.60
C ASN A 103 -20.49 18.61 18.12
N PRO A 104 -20.71 18.43 19.43
CA PRO A 104 -20.89 17.12 20.04
C PRO A 104 -21.98 16.27 19.39
N LYS A 105 -23.12 16.89 19.00
CA LYS A 105 -24.23 16.14 18.37
C LYS A 105 -23.87 15.60 16.99
N LYS A 106 -23.12 16.39 16.19
CA LYS A 106 -22.66 15.92 14.87
C LYS A 106 -21.59 14.84 15.04
N MET A 107 -20.73 15.00 16.04
CA MET A 107 -19.68 14.04 16.35
C MET A 107 -20.25 12.68 16.76
N ASP A 108 -21.29 12.66 17.61
CA ASP A 108 -21.99 11.42 17.99
C ASP A 108 -22.59 10.73 16.76
N ALA A 109 -23.29 11.49 15.91
CA ALA A 109 -23.91 10.95 14.69
C ALA A 109 -22.89 10.37 13.69
N GLU A 110 -21.73 11.01 13.51
CA GLU A 110 -20.66 10.48 12.66
C GLU A 110 -19.94 9.28 13.31
N SER A 111 -19.83 9.26 14.65
CA SER A 111 -19.27 8.11 15.39
C SER A 111 -20.15 6.87 15.25
N ASP A 112 -21.47 7.03 15.25
CA ASP A 112 -22.43 5.95 15.00
C ASP A 112 -22.29 5.37 13.59
N LYS A 113 -22.12 6.22 12.57
CA LYS A 113 -21.85 5.78 11.19
C LYS A 113 -20.54 4.99 11.09
N LEU A 114 -19.49 5.47 11.76
CA LEU A 114 -18.20 4.82 11.83
C LEU A 114 -18.33 3.43 12.47
N ALA A 115 -19.01 3.34 13.62
CA ALA A 115 -19.25 2.07 14.31
C ALA A 115 -20.06 1.09 13.47
N ALA A 116 -21.09 1.55 12.76
CA ALA A 116 -21.89 0.73 11.86
C ALA A 116 -21.06 0.18 10.70
N TYR A 117 -20.15 0.99 10.13
CA TYR A 117 -19.25 0.56 9.07
C TYR A 117 -18.24 -0.48 9.55
N LEU A 118 -17.60 -0.25 10.70
CA LEU A 118 -16.68 -1.22 11.31
C LEU A 118 -17.37 -2.56 11.56
N THR A 119 -18.58 -2.54 12.13
CA THR A 119 -19.34 -3.76 12.41
C THR A 119 -19.65 -4.55 11.14
N ARG A 120 -19.91 -3.85 10.03
CA ARG A 120 -20.26 -4.47 8.74
C ARG A 120 -19.07 -5.03 7.98
N PHE A 121 -17.96 -4.28 7.92
CA PHE A 121 -16.82 -4.61 7.05
C PHE A 121 -15.59 -5.14 7.81
N TYR A 122 -15.53 -4.95 9.13
CA TYR A 122 -14.47 -5.44 10.01
C TYR A 122 -15.03 -6.11 11.27
N PRO A 123 -15.84 -7.18 11.13
CA PRO A 123 -16.47 -7.86 12.27
C PRO A 123 -15.46 -8.48 13.25
N GLU A 124 -14.18 -8.61 12.86
CA GLU A 124 -13.11 -9.05 13.75
C GLU A 124 -12.72 -8.01 14.82
N LEU A 125 -13.06 -6.73 14.62
CA LEU A 125 -13.02 -5.69 15.65
C LEU A 125 -14.21 -5.87 16.60
N LYS A 126 -14.14 -6.90 17.44
CA LYS A 126 -15.24 -7.27 18.35
C LYS A 126 -15.55 -6.20 19.40
N ASP A 127 -14.50 -5.63 19.98
CA ASP A 127 -14.59 -4.57 20.99
C ASP A 127 -13.61 -3.44 20.64
N PHE A 128 -14.14 -2.23 20.51
CA PHE A 128 -13.34 -1.01 20.45
C PHE A 128 -13.91 0.00 21.45
N GLY A 129 -13.03 0.54 22.28
CA GLY A 129 -13.40 1.61 23.21
C GLY A 129 -13.47 2.93 22.45
N LEU A 130 -14.48 3.75 22.74
CA LEU A 130 -14.58 5.13 22.26
C LEU A 130 -14.62 6.05 23.47
N ASP A 131 -13.56 6.83 23.63
CA ASP A 131 -13.51 7.91 24.61
C ASP A 131 -13.58 9.25 23.87
N THR A 132 -14.34 10.20 24.43
CA THR A 132 -14.35 11.59 23.95
C THR A 132 -13.56 12.44 24.93
N GLU A 133 -12.52 13.11 24.42
CA GLU A 133 -11.68 13.99 25.22
C GLU A 133 -11.75 15.43 24.70
N LYS A 134 -11.48 16.41 25.58
CA LYS A 134 -11.36 17.81 25.17
C LYS A 134 -9.92 18.07 24.72
N ASP A 135 -9.78 18.69 23.57
CA ASP A 135 -8.53 19.25 23.07
C ASP A 135 -8.48 20.74 23.44
N GLU A 136 -7.75 21.06 24.50
CA GLU A 136 -7.62 22.44 25.02
C GLU A 136 -6.80 23.34 24.08
N GLU A 137 -5.89 22.78 23.27
CA GLU A 137 -5.03 23.55 22.36
C GLU A 137 -5.82 24.09 21.17
N HIS A 138 -6.76 23.31 20.64
CA HIS A 138 -7.54 23.66 19.44
C HIS A 138 -8.99 24.08 19.75
N SER A 139 -9.38 24.18 21.02
CA SER A 139 -10.76 24.45 21.45
C SER A 139 -11.77 23.51 20.77
N ALA A 140 -11.41 22.22 20.66
CA ALA A 140 -12.20 21.20 19.98
C ALA A 140 -12.32 19.95 20.85
N GLN A 141 -13.12 18.98 20.41
CA GLN A 141 -13.12 17.63 20.98
C GLN A 141 -12.25 16.72 20.11
N ARG A 142 -11.68 15.68 20.71
CA ARG A 142 -10.99 14.60 20.01
C ARG A 142 -11.62 13.27 20.37
N LEU A 143 -11.70 12.36 19.40
CA LEU A 143 -12.18 11.00 19.63
C LEU A 143 -10.98 10.08 19.78
N VAL A 144 -10.98 9.30 20.85
CA VAL A 144 -9.93 8.34 21.16
C VAL A 144 -10.51 6.95 21.04
N TYR A 145 -10.18 6.28 19.94
CA TYR A 145 -10.53 4.88 19.73
C TYR A 145 -9.43 3.98 20.28
N ARG A 146 -9.80 2.96 21.06
CA ARG A 146 -8.89 1.90 21.50
C ARG A 146 -9.29 0.58 20.86
N THR A 147 -8.44 0.06 19.98
CA THR A 147 -8.65 -1.22 19.29
C THR A 147 -7.62 -2.25 19.74
N LEU A 148 -7.95 -3.53 19.58
CA LEU A 148 -6.97 -4.62 19.71
C LEU A 148 -6.44 -5.00 18.34
N TYR A 149 -5.13 -5.06 18.20
CA TYR A 149 -4.45 -5.54 17.00
C TYR A 149 -3.30 -6.46 17.40
N GLY A 150 -3.34 -7.73 16.98
CA GLY A 150 -2.30 -8.71 17.31
C GLY A 150 -2.08 -8.93 18.82
N GLY A 151 -3.11 -8.70 19.64
CA GLY A 151 -3.02 -8.80 21.12
C GLY A 151 -2.50 -7.54 21.82
N MET A 152 -2.10 -6.50 21.08
CA MET A 152 -1.71 -5.21 21.63
C MET A 152 -2.86 -4.20 21.52
N THR A 153 -3.05 -3.39 22.57
CA THR A 153 -3.97 -2.26 22.53
C THR A 153 -3.36 -1.14 21.72
N ARG A 154 -4.13 -0.64 20.77
CA ARG A 154 -3.75 0.44 19.89
C ARG A 154 -4.70 1.60 20.04
N GLN A 155 -4.14 2.79 20.21
CA GLN A 155 -4.91 4.01 20.31
C GLN A 155 -4.89 4.73 18.96
N THR A 156 -6.07 5.12 18.47
CA THR A 156 -6.26 5.97 17.30
C THR A 156 -6.98 7.23 17.75
N VAL A 157 -6.32 8.37 17.61
CA VAL A 157 -6.87 9.66 18.01
C VAL A 157 -7.32 10.39 16.76
N ILE A 158 -8.61 10.72 16.68
CA ILE A 158 -9.18 11.58 15.64
C ILE A 158 -9.26 12.99 16.23
N ASP A 159 -8.27 13.80 15.87
CA ASP A 159 -8.14 15.21 16.25
C ASP A 159 -7.99 16.09 14.99
N LEU A 160 -7.82 17.40 15.19
CA LEU A 160 -7.62 18.34 14.09
C LEU A 160 -6.38 17.98 13.26
N THR A 161 -5.28 17.64 13.92
CA THR A 161 -4.00 17.27 13.31
C THR A 161 -4.13 16.08 12.35
N LEU A 162 -4.88 15.04 12.74
CA LEU A 162 -5.13 13.89 11.88
C LEU A 162 -5.97 14.31 10.67
N LEU A 163 -7.07 15.04 10.89
CA LEU A 163 -7.98 15.42 9.82
C LEU A 163 -7.33 16.35 8.77
N GLU A 164 -6.37 17.18 9.18
CA GLU A 164 -5.60 18.08 8.32
C GLU A 164 -4.32 17.43 7.74
N SER A 165 -4.06 16.15 8.05
CA SER A 165 -2.88 15.47 7.53
C SER A 165 -2.95 15.28 6.00
N PRO A 166 -1.82 15.41 5.28
CA PRO A 166 -1.77 15.18 3.83
C PRO A 166 -2.34 13.81 3.43
N GLU A 167 -2.08 12.79 4.24
CA GLU A 167 -2.57 11.43 4.03
C GLU A 167 -4.11 11.37 4.04
N ILE A 168 -4.78 12.04 4.99
CA ILE A 168 -6.25 12.09 5.04
C ILE A 168 -6.81 12.89 3.86
N HIS A 169 -6.22 14.02 3.50
CA HIS A 169 -6.66 14.79 2.34
C HIS A 169 -6.58 13.97 1.04
N GLU A 170 -5.51 13.21 0.86
CA GLU A 170 -5.36 12.34 -0.30
C GLU A 170 -6.38 11.18 -0.30
N LEU A 171 -6.63 10.55 0.86
CA LEU A 171 -7.66 9.52 1.00
C LEU A 171 -9.07 10.07 0.72
N ARG A 172 -9.37 11.30 1.14
CA ARG A 172 -10.65 11.98 0.85
C ARG A 172 -10.81 12.29 -0.63
N ALA A 173 -9.74 12.73 -1.30
CA ALA A 173 -9.76 12.96 -2.75
C ALA A 173 -10.08 11.65 -3.51
N ILE A 174 -9.42 10.55 -3.13
CA ILE A 174 -9.69 9.22 -3.67
C ILE A 174 -11.16 8.83 -3.40
N GLN A 175 -11.66 9.00 -2.17
CA GLN A 175 -13.04 8.68 -1.85
C GLN A 175 -14.05 9.46 -2.71
N GLY A 176 -13.76 10.73 -3.00
CA GLY A 176 -14.55 11.54 -3.93
C GLY A 176 -14.63 10.90 -5.32
N GLU A 177 -13.51 10.48 -5.89
CA GLU A 177 -13.45 9.78 -7.18
C GLU A 177 -14.23 8.45 -7.16
N LEU A 178 -14.08 7.67 -6.08
CA LEU A 178 -14.76 6.38 -5.92
C LEU A 178 -16.28 6.55 -5.76
N SER A 179 -16.73 7.62 -5.10
CA SER A 179 -18.15 7.90 -4.89
C SER A 179 -18.90 8.16 -6.20
N GLU A 180 -18.21 8.58 -7.26
CA GLU A 180 -18.81 8.79 -8.59
C GLU A 180 -19.33 7.49 -9.22
N LEU A 181 -18.73 6.35 -8.87
CA LEU A 181 -19.17 5.02 -9.34
C LEU A 181 -20.54 4.65 -8.75
N GLY A 182 -20.90 5.30 -7.64
CA GLY A 182 -22.08 5.03 -6.84
C GLY A 182 -21.85 3.88 -5.87
N GLU A 183 -22.75 3.74 -4.89
CA GLU A 183 -22.73 2.62 -3.97
C GLU A 183 -23.02 1.30 -4.69
N GLY A 184 -22.51 0.20 -4.13
CA GLY A 184 -22.71 -1.15 -4.63
C GLY A 184 -24.18 -1.58 -4.69
N PRO A 185 -24.47 -2.78 -5.22
CA PRO A 185 -23.51 -3.82 -5.57
C PRO A 185 -22.75 -3.54 -6.87
N TYR A 186 -21.52 -4.05 -6.94
CA TYR A 186 -20.64 -4.01 -8.10
C TYR A 186 -20.61 -5.38 -8.76
N GLU A 187 -20.97 -5.46 -10.03
CA GLU A 187 -20.98 -6.73 -10.77
C GLU A 187 -19.77 -6.83 -11.69
N ILE A 188 -18.96 -7.87 -11.54
CA ILE A 188 -17.89 -8.19 -12.48
C ILE A 188 -18.33 -9.35 -13.36
N GLN A 189 -18.27 -9.14 -14.68
CA GLN A 189 -18.47 -10.17 -15.68
C GLN A 189 -17.11 -10.62 -16.24
N SER A 190 -16.87 -11.93 -16.20
CA SER A 190 -15.71 -12.62 -16.78
C SER A 190 -16.24 -13.67 -17.77
N GLY A 191 -16.40 -13.29 -19.03
CA GLY A 191 -17.09 -14.12 -20.03
C GLY A 191 -18.55 -14.40 -19.63
N GLU A 192 -18.88 -15.67 -19.34
CA GLU A 192 -20.22 -16.09 -18.93
C GLU A 192 -20.47 -16.02 -17.40
N LYS A 193 -19.40 -15.97 -16.60
CA LYS A 193 -19.50 -15.92 -15.14
C LYS A 193 -19.75 -14.47 -14.68
N ARG A 194 -20.63 -14.32 -13.70
CA ARG A 194 -20.92 -13.02 -13.05
C ARG A 194 -20.72 -13.17 -11.56
N ASN A 195 -19.92 -12.28 -10.98
CA ASN A 195 -19.71 -12.17 -9.54
C ASN A 195 -20.22 -10.80 -9.07
N SER A 196 -20.88 -10.76 -7.92
CA SER A 196 -21.40 -9.53 -7.33
C SER A 196 -20.68 -9.26 -6.01
N PHE A 197 -20.24 -8.02 -5.84
CA PHE A 197 -19.42 -7.56 -4.72
C PHE A 197 -20.10 -6.38 -4.02
N ASN A 198 -19.96 -6.33 -2.69
CA ASN A 198 -20.61 -5.30 -1.90
C ASN A 198 -19.75 -4.03 -1.75
N ASN A 199 -18.45 -4.14 -1.97
CA ASN A 199 -17.49 -3.05 -1.82
C ASN A 199 -16.40 -3.10 -2.92
N LEU A 200 -15.71 -1.98 -3.11
CA LEU A 200 -14.65 -1.86 -4.12
C LEU A 200 -13.36 -2.60 -3.73
N ARG A 201 -13.15 -2.89 -2.45
CA ARG A 201 -11.99 -3.69 -2.01
C ARG A 201 -12.05 -5.10 -2.58
N GLU A 202 -13.21 -5.75 -2.47
CA GLU A 202 -13.45 -7.08 -3.04
C GLU A 202 -13.28 -7.07 -4.56
N VAL A 203 -13.72 -6.00 -5.25
CA VAL A 203 -13.50 -5.81 -6.69
C VAL A 203 -12.00 -5.78 -7.02
N LYS A 204 -11.21 -4.99 -6.29
CA LYS A 204 -9.75 -4.92 -6.47
C LYS A 204 -9.09 -6.26 -6.19
N ASP A 205 -9.45 -6.93 -5.10
CA ASP A 205 -8.89 -8.24 -4.73
C ASP A 205 -9.24 -9.30 -5.80
N PHE A 206 -10.45 -9.26 -6.34
CA PHE A 206 -10.86 -10.14 -7.44
C PHE A 206 -10.06 -9.89 -8.72
N VAL A 207 -9.89 -8.62 -9.14
CA VAL A 207 -9.09 -8.28 -10.32
C VAL A 207 -7.64 -8.76 -10.18
N LEU A 208 -7.03 -8.56 -9.02
CA LEU A 208 -5.66 -9.02 -8.75
C LEU A 208 -5.57 -10.56 -8.70
N ALA A 209 -6.58 -11.23 -8.14
CA ALA A 209 -6.65 -12.68 -8.13
C ALA A 209 -6.78 -13.26 -9.55
N SER A 210 -7.65 -12.67 -10.39
CA SER A 210 -7.78 -13.04 -11.80
C SER A 210 -6.47 -12.85 -12.57
N GLY A 211 -5.73 -11.77 -12.33
CA GLY A 211 -4.42 -11.55 -12.93
C GLY A 211 -3.36 -12.57 -12.51
N ARG A 212 -3.46 -13.11 -11.30
CA ARG A 212 -2.59 -14.18 -10.79
C ARG A 212 -3.01 -15.58 -11.26
N GLU A 213 -4.25 -15.77 -11.65
CA GLU A 213 -4.78 -17.06 -12.06
C GLU A 213 -4.03 -17.58 -13.32
N GLY A 214 -3.51 -18.81 -13.24
CA GLY A 214 -2.73 -19.42 -14.31
C GLY A 214 -1.31 -18.85 -14.49
N GLN A 215 -0.85 -17.96 -13.60
CA GLN A 215 0.53 -17.49 -13.56
C GLN A 215 1.38 -18.34 -12.63
N TYR A 216 2.59 -18.68 -13.06
CA TYR A 216 3.66 -19.09 -12.16
C TYR A 216 4.57 -17.88 -11.91
N ILE A 217 4.61 -17.42 -10.66
CA ILE A 217 5.43 -16.28 -10.23
C ILE A 217 6.56 -16.81 -9.36
N GLN A 218 7.80 -16.67 -9.85
CA GLN A 218 9.02 -16.97 -9.11
C GLN A 218 9.65 -15.67 -8.64
N ARG A 219 10.05 -15.61 -7.36
CA ARG A 219 10.84 -14.51 -6.80
C ARG A 219 12.29 -14.94 -6.72
N TYR A 220 13.21 -14.10 -7.23
CA TYR A 220 14.64 -14.33 -7.09
C TYR A 220 15.13 -13.75 -5.76
N LYS A 221 15.81 -14.57 -4.97
CA LYS A 221 16.45 -14.14 -3.71
C LYS A 221 17.94 -13.87 -3.87
N GLY A 222 18.55 -14.47 -4.88
CA GLY A 222 19.95 -14.27 -5.21
C GLY A 222 20.24 -14.62 -6.66
N LEU A 223 21.37 -14.10 -7.16
CA LEU A 223 21.79 -14.31 -8.56
C LEU A 223 22.02 -15.79 -8.89
N GLY A 224 22.39 -16.61 -7.91
CA GLY A 224 22.62 -18.05 -8.08
C GLY A 224 21.36 -18.87 -8.35
N GLU A 225 20.16 -18.29 -8.19
CA GLU A 225 18.89 -18.95 -8.54
C GLU A 225 18.58 -18.86 -10.05
N MET A 226 19.38 -18.08 -10.80
CA MET A 226 19.22 -17.87 -12.23
C MET A 226 20.14 -18.79 -13.02
N ASN A 227 19.61 -19.37 -14.10
CA ASN A 227 20.46 -20.07 -15.08
C ASN A 227 21.35 -19.06 -15.82
N PRO A 228 22.54 -19.47 -16.32
CA PRO A 228 23.47 -18.57 -17.01
C PRO A 228 22.85 -17.76 -18.16
N GLU A 229 21.97 -18.39 -18.97
CA GLU A 229 21.25 -17.71 -20.06
C GLU A 229 20.32 -16.61 -19.52
N GLN A 230 19.59 -16.89 -18.43
CA GLN A 230 18.70 -15.91 -17.81
C GLN A 230 19.49 -14.74 -17.23
N LEU A 231 20.63 -15.01 -16.59
CA LEU A 231 21.49 -13.98 -16.03
C LEU A 231 22.05 -13.09 -17.15
N TRP A 232 22.46 -13.69 -18.27
CA TRP A 232 22.92 -12.96 -19.44
C TRP A 232 21.83 -12.05 -20.00
N GLU A 233 20.67 -12.61 -20.32
CA GLU A 233 19.53 -11.90 -20.92
C GLU A 233 19.01 -10.74 -20.07
N THR A 234 18.98 -10.93 -18.75
CA THR A 234 18.36 -9.97 -17.84
C THR A 234 19.33 -8.93 -17.28
N THR A 235 20.58 -9.33 -17.01
CA THR A 235 21.49 -8.54 -16.16
C THR A 235 22.76 -8.11 -16.90
N MET A 236 23.23 -8.88 -17.89
CA MET A 236 24.53 -8.62 -18.54
C MET A 236 24.43 -8.07 -19.97
N ASN A 237 23.38 -8.43 -20.72
CA ASN A 237 23.20 -8.04 -22.11
C ASN A 237 23.15 -6.49 -22.24
N PRO A 238 24.06 -5.87 -22.99
CA PRO A 238 24.11 -4.41 -23.16
C PRO A 238 22.82 -3.76 -23.67
N GLU A 239 21.99 -4.49 -24.41
CA GLU A 239 20.74 -3.97 -24.99
C GLU A 239 19.57 -3.94 -23.99
N THR A 240 19.55 -4.86 -23.02
CA THR A 240 18.41 -5.06 -22.10
C THR A 240 18.75 -4.77 -20.64
N ARG A 241 20.04 -4.74 -20.28
CA ARG A 241 20.47 -4.53 -18.89
C ARG A 241 20.09 -3.14 -18.38
N THR A 242 19.74 -3.09 -17.12
CA THR A 242 19.57 -1.83 -16.38
C THR A 242 20.71 -1.68 -15.39
N LEU A 243 21.38 -0.53 -15.43
CA LEU A 243 22.50 -0.19 -14.55
C LEU A 243 22.15 1.07 -13.75
N LEU A 244 22.51 1.09 -12.46
CA LEU A 244 22.43 2.24 -11.60
C LEU A 244 23.84 2.85 -11.45
N GLN A 245 24.02 4.11 -11.84
CA GLN A 245 25.30 4.81 -11.66
C GLN A 245 25.44 5.28 -10.21
N VAL A 246 26.59 5.00 -9.60
CA VAL A 246 26.89 5.41 -8.22
C VAL A 246 27.39 6.86 -8.21
N ARG A 247 26.85 7.68 -7.31
CA ARG A 247 27.25 9.08 -7.08
C ARG A 247 28.14 9.22 -5.86
N VAL A 248 28.76 10.39 -5.71
CA VAL A 248 29.62 10.70 -4.55
C VAL A 248 28.80 10.72 -3.26
N ASP A 249 27.57 11.25 -3.31
CA ASP A 249 26.68 11.27 -2.15
C ASP A 249 26.36 9.85 -1.66
N ASP A 250 26.14 8.90 -2.58
CA ASP A 250 25.90 7.48 -2.25
C ASP A 250 27.09 6.83 -1.50
N LEU A 251 28.33 7.29 -1.74
CA LEU A 251 29.50 6.79 -1.03
C LEU A 251 29.53 7.24 0.42
N VAL A 252 29.15 8.49 0.69
CA VAL A 252 29.12 9.04 2.04
C VAL A 252 28.07 8.29 2.86
N GLU A 253 26.87 8.12 2.30
CA GLU A 253 25.81 7.33 2.96
C GLU A 253 26.23 5.87 3.19
N ALA A 254 26.90 5.24 2.23
CA ALA A 254 27.36 3.86 2.37
C ALA A 254 28.45 3.71 3.45
N ASP A 255 29.38 4.67 3.57
CA ASP A 255 30.43 4.66 4.60
C ASP A 255 29.86 4.90 6.00
N ASP A 256 28.87 5.79 6.11
CA ASP A 256 28.13 6.03 7.36
C ASP A 256 27.40 4.76 7.81
N ILE A 257 26.66 4.11 6.91
CA ILE A 257 25.97 2.83 7.21
C ILE A 257 26.98 1.76 7.60
N PHE A 258 28.10 1.65 6.88
CA PHE A 258 29.16 0.69 7.20
C PHE A 258 29.73 0.95 8.61
N THR A 259 30.01 2.21 8.94
CA THR A 259 30.55 2.60 10.25
C THR A 259 29.56 2.30 11.37
N VAL A 260 28.27 2.58 11.18
CA VAL A 260 27.23 2.28 12.17
C VAL A 260 27.06 0.77 12.39
N LEU A 261 27.05 -0.02 11.30
CA LEU A 261 26.81 -1.47 11.39
C LEU A 261 28.03 -2.28 11.81
N MET A 262 29.24 -1.86 11.39
CA MET A 262 30.48 -2.60 11.61
C MET A 262 31.38 -1.96 12.69
N GLY A 263 31.05 -0.76 13.18
CA GLY A 263 31.78 -0.10 14.26
C GLY A 263 31.54 -0.72 15.63
N ASP A 264 32.41 -0.44 16.59
CA ASP A 264 32.41 -1.10 17.91
C ASP A 264 31.28 -0.64 18.84
N GLN A 265 30.58 0.45 18.50
CA GLN A 265 29.53 1.04 19.32
C GLN A 265 28.20 0.29 19.14
N VAL A 266 27.71 -0.31 20.23
CA VAL A 266 26.51 -1.15 20.24
C VAL A 266 25.23 -0.31 20.11
N GLU A 267 25.16 0.82 20.81
CA GLU A 267 23.96 1.68 20.90
C GLU A 267 23.53 2.26 19.54
N PRO A 268 24.42 2.91 18.75
CA PRO A 268 24.06 3.40 17.42
C PRO A 268 23.58 2.28 16.48
N ARG A 269 24.21 1.10 16.57
CA ARG A 269 23.80 -0.08 15.80
C ARG A 269 22.40 -0.56 16.22
N ARG A 270 22.12 -0.60 17.53
CA ARG A 270 20.81 -1.00 18.07
C ARG A 270 19.71 -0.05 17.60
N GLU A 271 19.92 1.26 17.74
CA GLU A 271 18.95 2.28 17.28
C GLU A 271 18.70 2.19 15.78
N PHE A 272 19.75 1.99 14.98
CA PHE A 272 19.61 1.81 13.54
C PHE A 272 18.75 0.60 13.21
N ILE A 273 18.95 -0.54 13.87
CA ILE A 273 18.15 -1.75 13.68
C ILE A 273 16.69 -1.49 14.10
N GLU A 274 16.44 -0.91 15.28
CA GLU A 274 15.09 -0.65 15.77
C GLU A 274 14.29 0.29 14.84
N ASN A 275 14.91 1.38 14.40
CA ASN A 275 14.28 2.36 13.51
C ASN A 275 13.99 1.82 12.11
N ASN A 276 14.78 0.86 11.64
CA ASN A 276 14.62 0.28 10.30
C ASN A 276 13.94 -1.09 10.28
N ALA A 277 13.82 -1.78 11.42
CA ALA A 277 13.18 -3.10 11.53
C ALA A 277 11.74 -3.08 11.01
N LEU A 278 11.00 -2.02 11.31
CA LEU A 278 9.61 -1.85 10.87
C LEU A 278 9.47 -1.51 9.37
N LYS A 279 10.56 -1.10 8.71
CA LYS A 279 10.58 -0.84 7.26
C LYS A 279 10.80 -2.11 6.45
N VAL A 280 11.29 -3.19 7.09
CA VAL A 280 11.52 -4.47 6.42
C VAL A 280 10.18 -5.19 6.24
N ARG A 281 9.54 -4.98 5.09
CA ARG A 281 8.32 -5.73 4.69
C ARG A 281 8.60 -7.17 4.26
N ASN A 282 9.83 -7.47 3.85
CA ASN A 282 10.22 -8.73 3.24
C ASN A 282 11.33 -9.42 4.05
N LEU A 283 11.02 -9.82 5.28
CA LEU A 283 11.80 -10.80 6.04
C LEU A 283 11.14 -12.16 5.82
N ASP A 284 11.83 -13.09 5.17
CA ASP A 284 11.41 -14.49 5.17
C ASP A 284 11.87 -15.13 6.50
N VAL A 285 10.92 -15.80 7.18
CA VAL A 285 11.15 -16.78 8.26
C VAL A 285 11.23 -18.16 7.63
#